data_AF-A0A384KN19-F1
#
_entry.id   AF-A0A384KN19-F1
#
_cell.length_a   1.000
_cell.length_b   1.000
_cell.length_c   1.000
_cell.angle_alpha   90.00
_cell.angle_beta   90.00
_cell.angle_gamma   90.00
#
_symmetry.space_group_name_H-M   'P 1'
#
loop_
_entity.id
_entity.type
_entity.pdbx_description
1 polymer ?
#
loop_
_entity_poly.entity_id
_entity_poly.type
_entity_poly.pdbx_seq_one_letter_code
_entity_poly.pdbx_strand_id
1 'polypeptide(L)'
;MKLGAPYILHMLCILCTLCILYLVATSSTFADEEVYAKVKSLVNDAHECSFDDVQFIDTYNEKLYWIWTNNLFRYLRVKLYLYESDAIYKNVKRKNGNALGDPGAEVLRDDFFTYKEREEFIRIARNILSNEKSLAGMIHVYTPKKEIKFFQEFSENQLIDLLIKERKNLINAFKKFKLFQDFRDVSNSKYYYQRRFSQRDAEHKVHDNARITPNEEIMHGQNKNPQIKHERTKNVITFNIEEIPRMMEIPFDFYDRNKWNKYSHSMNDEEKHERV
;
A
#
# COMPACT_ATOMS: atom_id res chain seq x y z
N MET A 1 -53.95 -12.46 14.93
CA MET A 1 -53.37 -12.77 13.60
C MET A 1 -52.11 -13.60 13.80
N LYS A 2 -52.14 -14.90 13.47
CA LYS A 2 -50.95 -15.75 13.50
C LYS A 2 -50.15 -15.45 12.22
N LEU A 3 -48.99 -14.81 12.35
CA LEU A 3 -48.06 -14.71 11.22
C LEU A 3 -47.64 -16.14 10.85
N GLY A 4 -47.91 -16.54 9.60
CA GLY A 4 -47.56 -17.86 9.12
C GLY A 4 -46.05 -18.08 9.14
N ALA A 5 -45.63 -19.30 9.50
CA ALA A 5 -44.24 -19.77 9.42
C ALA A 5 -43.44 -19.29 8.18
N PRO A 6 -44.01 -19.21 6.95
CA PRO A 6 -43.26 -18.67 5.80
C PRO A 6 -42.85 -17.19 5.94
N TYR A 7 -43.62 -16.38 6.67
CA TYR A 7 -43.32 -14.96 6.86
C TYR A 7 -42.15 -14.75 7.84
N ILE A 8 -42.04 -15.62 8.85
CA ILE A 8 -40.93 -15.61 9.82
C ILE A 8 -39.63 -16.04 9.14
N LEU A 9 -39.68 -17.06 8.28
CA LEU A 9 -38.53 -17.52 7.50
C LEU A 9 -38.04 -16.44 6.54
N HIS A 10 -38.95 -15.74 5.87
CA HIS A 10 -38.60 -14.67 4.93
C HIS A 10 -37.95 -13.46 5.63
N MET A 11 -38.48 -13.07 6.81
CA MET A 11 -37.87 -12.02 7.64
C MET A 11 -36.47 -12.40 8.14
N LEU A 12 -36.25 -13.67 8.50
CA LEU A 12 -34.93 -14.20 8.90
C LEU A 12 -33.93 -14.15 7.74
N CYS A 13 -34.34 -14.54 6.53
CA CYS A 13 -33.49 -14.46 5.34
C CYS A 13 -33.11 -13.01 5.02
N ILE A 14 -34.05 -12.07 5.09
CA ILE A 14 -33.77 -10.65 4.85
C ILE A 14 -32.79 -10.11 5.90
N LEU A 15 -33.01 -10.42 7.18
CA LEU A 15 -32.12 -10.01 8.27
C LEU A 15 -30.70 -10.60 8.08
N CYS A 16 -30.58 -11.88 7.76
CA CYS A 16 -29.28 -12.51 7.49
C CYS A 16 -28.57 -11.86 6.29
N THR A 17 -29.31 -11.51 5.24
CA THR A 17 -28.73 -10.87 4.04
C THR A 17 -28.24 -9.45 4.37
N LEU A 18 -29.00 -8.70 5.17
CA LEU A 18 -28.59 -7.39 5.68
C LEU A 18 -27.40 -7.48 6.64
N CYS A 19 -27.34 -8.51 7.50
CA CYS A 19 -26.20 -8.75 8.39
C CYS A 19 -24.94 -9.13 7.61
N ILE A 20 -25.05 -9.94 6.54
CA ILE A 20 -23.92 -10.27 5.67
C ILE A 20 -23.45 -9.02 4.92
N LEU A 21 -24.37 -8.22 4.37
CA LEU A 21 -24.04 -6.95 3.71
C LEU A 21 -23.39 -5.96 4.69
N TYR A 22 -23.89 -5.90 5.93
CA TYR A 22 -23.32 -5.08 7.00
C TYR A 22 -21.93 -5.58 7.39
N LEU A 23 -21.73 -6.89 7.58
CA LEU A 23 -20.43 -7.48 7.89
C LEU A 23 -19.42 -7.26 6.76
N VAL A 24 -19.84 -7.38 5.50
CA VAL A 24 -19.01 -7.09 4.31
C VAL A 24 -18.66 -5.59 4.27
N ALA A 25 -19.63 -4.70 4.47
CA ALA A 25 -19.38 -3.26 4.52
C ALA A 25 -18.46 -2.85 5.69
N THR A 26 -18.63 -3.45 6.87
CA THR A 26 -17.75 -3.21 8.02
C THR A 26 -16.36 -3.81 7.81
N SER A 27 -16.22 -4.96 7.14
CA SER A 27 -14.91 -5.57 6.88
C SER A 27 -13.99 -4.69 6.02
N SER A 28 -14.58 -3.86 5.14
CA SER A 28 -13.81 -2.93 4.30
C SER A 28 -13.31 -1.67 5.03
N THR A 29 -13.99 -1.23 6.09
CA THR A 29 -13.60 -0.04 6.87
C THR A 29 -12.85 -0.40 8.15
N PHE A 30 -13.04 -1.60 8.71
CA PHE A 30 -12.39 -2.07 9.94
C PHE A 30 -10.91 -2.46 9.75
N ALA A 31 -10.43 -2.74 8.54
CA ALA A 31 -9.08 -3.27 8.31
C ALA A 31 -7.95 -2.24 8.46
N ASP A 32 -8.19 -0.97 8.13
CA ASP A 32 -7.11 0.03 8.07
C ASP A 32 -6.79 0.63 9.45
N GLU A 33 -7.79 0.91 10.28
CA GLU A 33 -7.60 1.48 11.62
C GLU A 33 -6.85 0.53 12.57
N GLU A 34 -7.18 -0.77 12.54
CA GLU A 34 -6.49 -1.79 13.33
C GLU A 34 -5.02 -1.93 12.89
N VAL A 35 -4.78 -1.97 11.57
CA VAL A 35 -3.42 -1.99 11.02
C VAL A 35 -2.63 -0.78 11.50
N TYR A 36 -3.21 0.41 11.45
CA TYR A 36 -2.51 1.62 11.87
C TYR A 36 -2.31 1.70 13.38
N ALA A 37 -3.26 1.22 14.18
CA ALA A 37 -3.08 1.12 15.63
C ALA A 37 -1.90 0.19 15.97
N LYS A 38 -1.82 -0.97 15.31
CA LYS A 38 -0.70 -1.90 15.45
C LYS A 38 0.62 -1.28 14.99
N VAL A 39 0.66 -0.64 13.83
CA VAL A 39 1.88 0.01 13.34
C VAL A 39 2.32 1.12 14.31
N LYS A 40 1.38 1.91 14.82
CA LYS A 40 1.65 2.98 15.78
C LYS A 40 2.30 2.43 17.04
N SER A 41 1.77 1.36 17.64
CA SER A 41 2.41 0.74 18.81
C SER A 41 3.81 0.21 18.46
N LEU A 42 3.97 -0.42 17.30
CA LEU A 42 5.26 -0.98 16.87
C LEU A 42 6.35 0.06 16.69
N VAL A 43 6.04 1.23 16.12
CA VAL A 43 7.05 2.25 15.80
C VAL A 43 7.24 3.27 16.91
N ASN A 44 6.16 3.68 17.60
CA ASN A 44 6.22 4.69 18.65
C ASN A 44 6.72 4.14 19.99
N ASP A 45 6.44 2.88 20.32
CA ASP A 45 6.82 2.34 21.64
C ASP A 45 8.29 1.93 21.65
N ALA A 46 9.01 2.22 22.74
CA ALA A 46 10.41 1.81 22.89
C ALA A 46 10.59 0.30 23.11
N HIS A 47 9.48 -0.43 23.29
CA HIS A 47 9.45 -1.84 23.64
C HIS A 47 9.97 -2.78 22.54
N GLU A 48 10.01 -4.07 22.90
CA GLU A 48 10.47 -5.17 22.08
C GLU A 48 9.60 -5.40 20.85
N CYS A 49 10.23 -5.79 19.74
CA CYS A 49 9.55 -6.07 18.48
C CYS A 49 9.71 -7.56 18.23
N SER A 50 8.61 -8.29 18.09
CA SER A 50 8.64 -9.73 17.84
C SER A 50 8.95 -10.03 16.37
N PHE A 51 9.27 -11.29 16.05
CA PHE A 51 9.40 -11.70 14.65
C PHE A 51 8.09 -11.54 13.88
N ASP A 52 6.96 -11.83 14.52
CA ASP A 52 5.62 -11.70 13.92
C ASP A 52 5.29 -10.24 13.56
N ASP A 53 5.80 -9.29 14.35
CA ASP A 53 5.64 -7.86 14.09
C ASP A 53 6.46 -7.39 12.88
N VAL A 54 7.70 -7.89 12.76
CA VAL A 54 8.53 -7.66 11.57
C VAL A 54 7.86 -8.25 10.34
N GLN A 55 7.39 -9.49 10.41
CA GLN A 55 6.71 -10.14 9.30
C GLN A 55 5.41 -9.41 8.90
N PHE A 56 4.66 -8.91 9.88
CA PHE A 56 3.46 -8.11 9.66
C PHE A 56 3.78 -6.83 8.88
N ILE A 57 4.78 -6.04 9.30
CA ILE A 57 5.14 -4.81 8.60
C ILE A 57 5.74 -5.09 7.23
N ASP A 58 6.56 -6.13 7.08
CA ASP A 58 7.11 -6.55 5.78
C ASP A 58 5.99 -6.88 4.79
N THR A 59 5.01 -7.70 5.22
CA THR A 59 3.85 -8.09 4.41
C THR A 59 2.98 -6.88 4.05
N TYR A 60 2.73 -5.98 5.00
CA TYR A 60 1.92 -4.79 4.73
C TYR A 60 2.65 -3.80 3.82
N ASN A 61 3.97 -3.65 3.97
CA ASN A 61 4.78 -2.82 3.08
C ASN A 61 4.80 -3.37 1.65
N GLU A 62 4.83 -4.71 1.47
CA GLU A 62 4.65 -5.36 0.17
C GLU A 62 3.28 -5.03 -0.43
N LYS A 63 2.20 -5.15 0.35
CA LYS A 63 0.85 -4.74 -0.08
C LYS A 63 0.84 -3.28 -0.58
N LEU A 64 1.47 -2.36 0.15
CA LEU A 64 1.56 -0.94 -0.24
C LEU A 64 2.38 -0.72 -1.51
N TYR A 65 3.45 -1.50 -1.74
CA TYR A 65 4.22 -1.47 -2.98
C TYR A 65 3.34 -1.81 -4.19
N TRP A 66 2.53 -2.87 -4.09
CA TRP A 66 1.64 -3.28 -5.18
C TRP A 66 0.49 -2.30 -5.39
N ILE A 67 -0.06 -1.71 -4.33
CA ILE A 67 -1.03 -0.61 -4.43
C ILE A 67 -0.42 0.59 -5.16
N TRP A 68 0.81 0.99 -4.81
CA TRP A 68 1.51 2.07 -5.51
C TRP A 68 1.74 1.74 -6.98
N THR A 69 2.19 0.53 -7.29
CA THR A 69 2.42 0.05 -8.66
C THR A 69 1.13 0.09 -9.50
N ASN A 70 -0.01 -0.31 -8.94
CA ASN A 70 -1.30 -0.20 -9.62
C ASN A 70 -1.68 1.27 -9.89
N ASN A 71 -1.51 2.17 -8.91
CA ASN A 71 -1.76 3.60 -9.11
C ASN A 71 -0.83 4.20 -10.18
N LEU A 72 0.41 3.71 -10.29
CA LEU A 72 1.33 4.10 -11.35
C LEU A 72 0.80 3.70 -12.73
N PHE A 73 0.36 2.45 -12.90
CA PHE A 73 -0.22 2.02 -14.18
C PHE A 73 -1.48 2.80 -14.55
N ARG A 74 -2.37 3.03 -13.59
CA ARG A 74 -3.60 3.80 -13.81
C ARG A 74 -3.30 5.24 -14.23
N TYR A 75 -2.37 5.91 -13.54
CA TYR A 75 -1.90 7.23 -13.93
C TYR A 75 -1.31 7.25 -15.36
N LEU A 76 -0.41 6.31 -15.66
CA LEU A 76 0.23 6.22 -16.97
C LEU A 76 -0.78 5.94 -18.08
N ARG A 77 -1.79 5.10 -17.86
CA ARG A 77 -2.86 4.83 -18.85
C ARG A 77 -3.61 6.09 -19.25
N VAL A 78 -4.06 6.87 -18.26
CA VAL A 78 -4.79 8.13 -18.51
C VAL A 78 -3.89 9.12 -19.25
N LYS A 79 -2.68 9.33 -18.74
CA LYS A 79 -1.76 10.31 -19.33
C LYS A 79 -1.31 9.91 -20.73
N LEU A 80 -1.04 8.62 -20.96
CA LEU A 80 -0.70 8.09 -22.28
C LEU A 80 -1.84 8.33 -23.27
N TYR A 81 -3.09 8.05 -22.89
CA TYR A 81 -4.25 8.29 -23.76
C TYR A 81 -4.34 9.77 -24.18
N LEU A 82 -4.18 10.69 -23.24
CA LEU A 82 -4.15 12.13 -23.51
C LEU A 82 -2.99 12.52 -24.44
N TYR A 83 -1.82 11.93 -24.24
CA TYR A 83 -0.62 12.19 -25.05
C TYR A 83 -0.72 11.58 -26.45
N GLU A 84 -1.44 10.48 -26.65
CA GLU A 84 -1.56 9.84 -27.96
C GLU A 84 -2.60 10.53 -28.86
N SER A 85 -3.55 11.26 -28.28
CA SER A 85 -4.53 12.05 -29.04
C SER A 85 -4.01 13.45 -29.35
N ASP A 86 -3.69 13.72 -30.61
CA ASP A 86 -3.23 15.03 -31.07
C ASP A 86 -4.21 16.17 -30.76
N ALA A 87 -5.51 15.92 -30.92
CA ALA A 87 -6.54 16.91 -30.66
C ALA A 87 -6.59 17.27 -29.18
N ILE A 88 -6.68 16.25 -28.31
CA ILE A 88 -6.77 16.45 -26.86
C ILE A 88 -5.47 17.07 -26.34
N TYR A 89 -4.31 16.54 -26.74
CA TYR A 89 -3.01 17.07 -26.35
C TYR A 89 -2.84 18.55 -26.74
N LYS A 90 -3.19 18.92 -27.98
CA LYS A 90 -3.11 20.31 -28.45
C LYS A 90 -4.12 21.19 -27.71
N ASN A 91 -5.34 20.71 -27.45
CA ASN A 91 -6.36 21.47 -26.72
C ASN A 91 -5.93 21.74 -25.28
N VAL A 92 -5.42 20.72 -24.58
CA VAL A 92 -4.86 20.88 -23.24
C VAL A 92 -3.65 21.82 -23.30
N LYS A 93 -2.66 21.55 -24.17
CA LYS A 93 -1.46 22.40 -24.30
C LYS A 93 -1.75 23.86 -24.70
N ARG A 94 -2.76 24.13 -25.54
CA ARG A 94 -3.12 25.49 -25.97
C ARG A 94 -3.87 26.29 -24.92
N LYS A 95 -4.79 25.65 -24.16
CA LYS A 95 -5.38 26.26 -22.95
C LYS A 95 -4.27 26.69 -21.95
N ASN A 96 -3.14 26.00 -21.99
CA ASN A 96 -2.01 26.15 -21.08
C ASN A 96 -0.92 27.17 -21.52
N GLY A 97 -1.07 27.81 -22.68
CA GLY A 97 -0.02 28.66 -23.27
C GLY A 97 -0.09 30.16 -22.93
N ASN A 98 -1.25 30.67 -22.48
CA ASN A 98 -1.52 32.12 -22.45
C ASN A 98 -2.06 32.69 -21.13
N ALA A 99 -2.17 31.91 -20.04
CA ALA A 99 -2.64 32.42 -18.76
C ALA A 99 -1.70 32.03 -17.62
N LEU A 100 -0.96 33.01 -17.08
CA LEU A 100 -0.35 32.88 -15.77
C LEU A 100 -1.46 32.60 -14.75
N GLY A 101 -1.43 31.40 -14.14
CA GLY A 101 -2.34 31.02 -13.06
C GLY A 101 -3.48 30.06 -13.42
N ASP A 102 -3.52 29.49 -14.63
CA ASP A 102 -4.52 28.48 -14.98
C ASP A 102 -4.07 27.07 -14.51
N PRO A 103 -4.79 26.39 -13.59
CA PRO A 103 -4.38 25.09 -13.04
C PRO A 103 -4.16 24.00 -14.10
N GLY A 104 -4.67 24.17 -15.32
CA GLY A 104 -4.50 23.25 -16.46
C GLY A 104 -3.05 23.09 -16.98
N ALA A 105 -2.21 24.13 -16.88
CA ALA A 105 -0.82 24.09 -17.36
C ALA A 105 0.08 23.16 -16.54
N GLU A 106 -0.24 23.01 -15.26
CA GLU A 106 0.45 22.08 -14.36
C GLU A 106 -0.04 20.63 -14.54
N VAL A 107 -1.21 20.38 -15.14
CA VAL A 107 -1.81 19.03 -15.18
C VAL A 107 -1.04 18.04 -16.05
N LEU A 108 -0.33 18.49 -17.09
CA LEU A 108 0.50 17.60 -17.93
C LEU A 108 1.98 17.55 -17.52
N ARG A 109 2.44 18.53 -16.72
CA ARG A 109 3.81 18.57 -16.20
C ARG A 109 3.85 17.84 -14.86
N ASP A 110 4.85 16.98 -14.65
CA ASP A 110 5.01 16.26 -13.40
C ASP A 110 6.45 16.36 -12.95
N ASP A 111 6.63 16.42 -11.63
CA ASP A 111 7.95 16.58 -11.02
C ASP A 111 8.64 15.22 -10.76
N PHE A 112 7.93 14.12 -11.03
CA PHE A 112 8.36 12.75 -10.75
C PHE A 112 8.58 11.90 -12.02
N PHE A 113 8.26 12.42 -13.21
CA PHE A 113 8.62 11.82 -14.50
C PHE A 113 9.44 12.81 -15.33
N THR A 114 10.72 12.49 -15.53
CA THR A 114 11.61 13.30 -16.36
C THR A 114 11.59 12.80 -17.80
N TYR A 115 11.13 13.64 -18.73
CA TYR A 115 11.21 13.41 -20.17
C TYR A 115 11.36 14.76 -20.88
N LYS A 116 12.07 14.78 -22.01
CA LYS A 116 12.37 15.99 -22.78
C LYS A 116 11.24 16.35 -23.74
N GLU A 117 10.59 15.35 -24.31
CA GLU A 117 9.55 15.53 -25.33
C GLU A 117 8.39 14.53 -25.22
N ARG A 118 7.31 14.82 -25.94
CA ARG A 118 6.06 14.04 -25.90
C ARG A 118 6.28 12.60 -26.35
N GLU A 119 7.03 12.42 -27.43
CA GLU A 119 7.33 11.14 -28.05
C GLU A 119 8.17 10.25 -27.12
N GLU A 120 9.12 10.85 -26.39
CA GLU A 120 9.89 10.17 -25.36
C GLU A 120 8.99 9.65 -24.24
N PHE A 121 8.08 10.48 -23.72
CA PHE A 121 7.10 10.06 -22.73
C PHE A 121 6.25 8.89 -23.24
N ILE A 122 5.69 8.99 -24.45
CA ILE A 122 4.85 7.93 -25.04
C ILE A 122 5.61 6.60 -25.08
N ARG A 123 6.88 6.62 -25.52
CA ARG A 123 7.72 5.43 -25.59
C ARG A 123 7.96 4.83 -24.20
N ILE A 124 8.32 5.64 -23.21
CA ILE A 124 8.56 5.19 -21.83
C ILE A 124 7.28 4.61 -21.22
N ALA A 125 6.16 5.33 -21.32
CA ALA A 125 4.89 4.91 -20.77
C ALA A 125 4.42 3.57 -21.36
N ARG A 126 4.52 3.40 -22.70
CA ARG A 126 4.20 2.13 -23.36
C ARG A 126 5.08 0.97 -22.88
N ASN A 127 6.39 1.20 -22.73
CA ASN A 127 7.31 0.18 -22.22
C ASN A 127 7.02 -0.21 -20.76
N ILE A 128 6.61 0.73 -19.92
CA ILE A 128 6.20 0.43 -18.55
C ILE A 128 4.89 -0.37 -18.56
N LEU A 129 3.89 0.11 -19.30
CA LEU A 129 2.56 -0.49 -19.37
C LEU A 129 2.56 -1.88 -20.03
N SER A 130 3.55 -2.21 -20.87
CA SER A 130 3.67 -3.58 -21.39
C SER A 130 3.90 -4.63 -20.30
N ASN A 131 4.40 -4.22 -19.13
CA ASN A 131 4.58 -5.10 -17.97
C ASN A 131 3.32 -5.22 -17.10
N GLU A 132 2.26 -4.44 -17.35
CA GLU A 132 1.02 -4.49 -16.56
C GLU A 132 0.40 -5.89 -16.63
N LYS A 133 0.41 -6.52 -17.82
CA LYS A 133 -0.16 -7.86 -18.01
C LYS A 133 0.56 -8.94 -17.18
N SER A 134 1.88 -8.94 -17.15
CA SER A 134 2.65 -9.94 -16.40
C SER A 134 2.54 -9.74 -14.88
N LEU A 135 2.27 -8.51 -14.44
CA LEU A 135 2.13 -8.17 -13.02
C LEU A 135 0.67 -8.19 -12.52
N ALA A 136 -0.31 -8.35 -13.41
CA ALA A 136 -1.73 -8.30 -13.07
C ALA A 136 -2.11 -9.30 -11.97
N GLY A 137 -1.58 -10.53 -12.03
CA GLY A 137 -1.82 -11.55 -11.01
C GLY A 137 -1.40 -11.07 -9.61
N MET A 138 -0.17 -10.56 -9.47
CA MET A 138 0.35 -10.03 -8.21
C MET A 138 -0.44 -8.81 -7.73
N ILE A 139 -0.77 -7.90 -8.64
CA ILE A 139 -1.53 -6.68 -8.33
C ILE A 139 -2.94 -7.02 -7.83
N HIS A 140 -3.59 -8.02 -8.43
CA HIS A 140 -4.95 -8.41 -8.07
C HIS A 140 -5.08 -9.08 -6.69
N VAL A 141 -4.00 -9.64 -6.15
CA VAL A 141 -3.97 -10.12 -4.76
C VAL A 141 -4.22 -8.97 -3.77
N TYR A 142 -3.68 -7.79 -4.07
CA TYR A 142 -3.68 -6.65 -3.15
C TYR A 142 -4.67 -5.54 -3.53
N THR A 143 -5.12 -5.50 -4.78
CA THR A 143 -6.08 -4.52 -5.27
C THR A 143 -7.21 -5.23 -6.01
N PRO A 144 -8.48 -5.07 -5.56
CA PRO A 144 -9.58 -5.78 -6.17
C PRO A 144 -9.77 -5.36 -7.63
N LYS A 145 -10.15 -6.32 -8.47
CA LYS A 145 -10.56 -6.06 -9.85
C LYS A 145 -11.77 -5.13 -9.84
N LYS A 146 -11.75 -4.15 -10.74
CA LYS A 146 -12.84 -3.19 -10.90
C LYS A 146 -13.53 -3.38 -12.22
N GLU A 147 -14.73 -2.82 -12.32
CA GLU A 147 -15.42 -2.72 -13.59
C GLU A 147 -14.63 -1.83 -14.56
N ILE A 148 -14.63 -2.21 -15.84
CA ILE A 148 -13.87 -1.53 -16.88
C ILE A 148 -14.72 -0.41 -17.50
N LYS A 149 -14.12 0.77 -17.64
CA LYS A 149 -14.65 1.87 -18.44
C LYS A 149 -13.68 2.29 -19.52
N PHE A 150 -14.21 2.82 -20.62
CA PHE A 150 -13.38 3.23 -21.74
C PHE A 150 -13.18 4.75 -21.79
N PHE A 151 -11.96 5.19 -22.08
CA PHE A 151 -11.64 6.62 -22.18
C PHE A 151 -12.51 7.37 -23.20
N GLN A 152 -12.97 6.67 -24.24
CA GLN A 152 -13.87 7.20 -25.27
C GLN A 152 -15.24 7.64 -24.74
N GLU A 153 -15.63 7.18 -23.55
CA GLU A 153 -16.91 7.53 -22.91
C GLU A 153 -16.83 8.84 -22.12
N PHE A 154 -15.64 9.45 -22.02
CA PHE A 154 -15.39 10.65 -21.24
C PHE A 154 -15.14 11.86 -22.15
N SER A 155 -15.70 13.00 -21.74
CA SER A 155 -15.31 14.30 -22.29
C SER A 155 -13.88 14.66 -21.92
N GLU A 156 -13.27 15.60 -22.65
CA GLU A 156 -11.91 16.10 -22.35
C GLU A 156 -11.77 16.57 -20.90
N ASN A 157 -12.73 17.33 -20.38
CA ASN A 157 -12.70 17.83 -19.01
C ASN A 157 -12.72 16.68 -17.98
N GLN A 158 -13.54 15.65 -18.22
CA GLN A 158 -13.57 14.47 -17.34
C GLN A 158 -12.25 13.69 -17.35
N LEU A 159 -11.57 13.63 -18.50
CA LEU A 159 -10.24 13.00 -18.61
C LEU A 159 -9.17 13.80 -17.85
N ILE A 160 -9.24 15.13 -17.89
CA ILE A 160 -8.35 16.02 -17.11
C ILE A 160 -8.58 15.83 -15.61
N ASP A 161 -9.84 15.82 -15.16
CA ASP A 161 -10.20 15.58 -13.77
C ASP A 161 -9.73 14.21 -13.29
N LEU A 162 -9.89 13.18 -14.14
CA LEU A 162 -9.39 11.84 -13.88
C LEU A 162 -7.87 11.85 -13.74
N LEU A 163 -7.14 12.50 -14.66
CA LEU A 163 -5.68 12.60 -14.59
C LEU A 163 -5.21 13.25 -13.28
N ILE A 164 -5.86 14.33 -12.84
CA ILE A 164 -5.56 15.01 -11.57
C ILE A 164 -5.78 14.06 -10.38
N LYS A 165 -6.91 13.33 -10.36
CA LYS A 165 -7.22 12.37 -9.30
C LYS A 165 -6.21 11.22 -9.25
N GLU A 166 -5.89 10.62 -10.40
CA GLU A 166 -4.88 9.54 -10.47
C GLU A 166 -3.49 10.03 -10.07
N ARG A 167 -3.11 11.25 -10.47
CA ARG A 167 -1.84 11.86 -10.03
C ARG A 167 -1.78 11.99 -8.51
N LYS A 168 -2.83 12.54 -7.89
CA LYS A 168 -2.91 12.70 -6.44
C LYS A 168 -2.83 11.35 -5.73
N ASN A 169 -3.53 10.34 -6.25
CA ASN A 169 -3.47 8.98 -5.73
C ASN A 169 -2.09 8.35 -5.86
N LEU A 170 -1.42 8.50 -7.01
CA LEU A 170 -0.04 8.02 -7.21
C LEU A 170 0.93 8.63 -6.19
N ILE A 171 0.89 9.96 -6.02
CA ILE A 171 1.74 10.67 -5.06
C ILE A 171 1.45 10.19 -3.63
N ASN A 172 0.18 10.09 -3.24
CA ASN A 172 -0.20 9.68 -1.90
C ASN A 172 0.14 8.20 -1.63
N ALA A 173 -0.08 7.32 -2.60
CA ALA A 173 0.30 5.91 -2.51
C ALA A 173 1.82 5.76 -2.33
N PHE A 174 2.62 6.52 -3.08
CA PHE A 174 4.07 6.51 -2.94
C PHE A 174 4.54 7.02 -1.58
N LYS A 175 4.00 8.17 -1.13
CA LYS A 175 4.33 8.73 0.19
C LYS A 175 3.97 7.76 1.31
N LYS A 176 2.80 7.12 1.23
CA LYS A 176 2.37 6.11 2.18
C LYS A 176 3.31 4.90 2.17
N PHE A 177 3.66 4.38 1.00
CA PHE A 177 4.63 3.30 0.86
C PHE A 177 5.99 3.66 1.48
N LYS A 178 6.54 4.84 1.17
CA LYS A 178 7.81 5.33 1.74
C LYS A 178 7.76 5.42 3.27
N LEU A 179 6.70 5.99 3.83
CA LEU A 179 6.49 6.07 5.27
C LEU A 179 6.53 4.68 5.93
N PHE A 180 5.88 3.69 5.30
CA PHE A 180 5.88 2.32 5.81
C PHE A 180 7.20 1.57 5.61
N GLN A 181 8.03 1.96 4.63
CA GLN A 181 9.42 1.51 4.58
C GLN A 181 10.22 2.01 5.77
N ASP A 182 10.03 3.27 6.19
CA ASP A 182 10.72 3.81 7.36
C ASP A 182 10.28 3.08 8.65
N PHE A 183 8.98 2.76 8.75
CA PHE A 183 8.43 1.95 9.85
C PHE A 183 8.97 0.51 9.87
N ARG A 184 9.17 -0.07 8.69
CA ARG A 184 9.80 -1.37 8.51
C ARG A 184 11.24 -1.35 9.02
N ASP A 185 12.00 -0.32 8.70
CA ASP A 185 13.40 -0.20 9.10
C ASP A 185 13.52 -0.02 10.63
N VAL A 186 12.61 0.75 11.24
CA VAL A 186 12.49 0.86 12.71
C VAL A 186 12.24 -0.52 13.33
N SER A 187 11.27 -1.26 12.83
CA SER A 187 10.86 -2.54 13.41
C SER A 187 11.94 -3.60 13.27
N ASN A 188 12.56 -3.69 12.08
CA ASN A 188 13.73 -4.53 11.86
C ASN A 188 14.87 -4.17 12.82
N SER A 189 15.21 -2.89 12.96
CA SER A 189 16.24 -2.43 13.89
C SER A 189 15.92 -2.87 15.33
N LYS A 190 14.68 -2.66 15.81
CA LYS A 190 14.24 -3.08 17.14
C LYS A 190 14.41 -4.59 17.36
N TYR A 191 14.00 -5.41 16.39
CA TYR A 191 14.13 -6.86 16.44
C TYR A 191 15.59 -7.34 16.46
N TYR A 192 16.43 -6.80 15.57
CA TYR A 192 17.85 -7.18 15.51
C TYR A 192 18.62 -6.81 16.78
N TYR A 193 18.37 -5.62 17.33
CA TYR A 193 18.99 -5.22 18.60
C TYR A 193 18.58 -6.17 19.73
N GLN A 194 17.31 -6.52 19.82
CA GLN A 194 16.80 -7.43 20.85
C GLN A 194 17.40 -8.84 20.74
N ARG A 195 17.49 -9.40 19.54
CA ARG A 195 18.15 -10.69 19.32
C ARG A 195 19.61 -10.68 19.79
N ARG A 196 20.34 -9.60 19.49
CA ARG A 196 21.74 -9.47 19.89
C ARG A 196 21.93 -9.36 21.40
N PHE A 197 21.04 -8.65 22.11
CA PHE A 197 21.07 -8.61 23.58
C PHE A 197 20.75 -9.98 24.18
N SER A 198 19.71 -10.65 23.69
CA SER A 198 19.33 -11.99 24.16
C SER A 198 20.45 -13.02 23.94
N GLN A 199 21.16 -12.94 22.80
CA GLN A 199 22.33 -13.78 22.51
C GLN A 199 23.49 -13.49 23.47
N ARG A 200 23.82 -12.23 23.74
CA ARG A 200 24.85 -11.89 24.73
C ARG A 200 24.48 -12.38 26.12
N ASP A 201 23.25 -12.18 26.56
CA ASP A 201 22.81 -12.64 27.88
C ASP A 201 22.85 -14.16 27.99
N ALA A 202 22.54 -14.88 26.90
CA ALA A 202 22.70 -16.33 26.83
C ALA A 202 24.18 -16.76 26.85
N GLU A 203 25.05 -16.08 26.10
CA GLU A 203 26.51 -16.31 26.11
C GLU A 203 27.11 -16.08 27.51
N HIS A 204 26.72 -15.00 28.20
CA HIS A 204 27.16 -14.73 29.58
C HIS A 204 26.67 -15.80 30.55
N LYS A 205 25.41 -16.27 30.44
CA LYS A 205 24.89 -17.37 31.27
C LYS A 205 25.55 -18.72 31.01
N VAL A 206 26.00 -18.98 29.77
CA VAL A 206 26.74 -20.21 29.44
C VAL A 206 28.15 -20.15 30.03
N HIS A 207 28.78 -18.98 30.06
CA HIS A 207 30.07 -18.78 30.72
C HIS A 207 29.98 -18.87 32.25
N ASP A 208 28.90 -18.39 32.87
CA ASP A 208 28.68 -18.53 34.32
C ASP A 208 28.41 -19.99 34.75
N ASN A 209 27.89 -20.83 33.84
CA ASN A 209 27.66 -22.25 34.08
C ASN A 209 28.90 -23.14 33.83
N ALA A 210 30.02 -22.56 33.36
CA ALA A 210 31.28 -23.28 33.19
C ALA A 210 32.07 -23.28 34.52
N ARG A 211 31.84 -24.30 35.35
CA ARG A 211 32.63 -24.68 36.54
C ARG A 211 32.76 -23.59 37.62
N ILE A 212 31.87 -23.64 38.60
CA ILE A 212 32.24 -23.26 39.97
C ILE A 212 33.09 -24.41 40.53
N THR A 213 34.41 -24.24 40.52
CA THR A 213 35.30 -25.00 41.41
C THR A 213 35.11 -24.43 42.82
N PRO A 214 34.76 -25.24 43.83
CA PRO A 214 34.65 -24.74 45.19
C PRO A 214 36.06 -24.61 45.75
N ASN A 215 36.60 -23.39 45.72
CA ASN A 215 37.57 -22.85 46.67
C ASN A 215 38.00 -21.47 46.17
N GLU A 216 37.36 -20.43 46.69
CA GLU A 216 37.93 -19.11 47.00
C GLU A 216 36.78 -18.24 47.53
N GLU A 217 36.35 -18.52 48.76
CA GLU A 217 35.94 -17.43 49.62
C GLU A 217 37.21 -16.68 50.01
N ILE A 218 37.33 -15.42 49.61
CA ILE A 218 37.71 -14.27 50.45
C ILE A 218 37.91 -13.05 49.53
N MET A 219 37.22 -11.97 49.89
CA MET A 219 37.38 -10.58 49.40
C MET A 219 36.93 -10.27 47.97
N HIS A 220 35.71 -9.75 47.84
CA HIS A 220 35.55 -8.33 47.49
C HIS A 220 34.19 -7.82 47.97
N GLY A 221 34.24 -6.66 48.60
CA GLY A 221 33.14 -6.04 49.32
C GLY A 221 31.93 -5.70 48.45
N GLN A 222 30.83 -5.58 49.16
CA GLN A 222 29.58 -4.94 48.79
C GLN A 222 29.74 -3.89 47.68
N ASN A 223 29.23 -4.21 46.50
CA ASN A 223 28.60 -3.21 45.64
C ASN A 223 27.42 -3.86 44.94
N LYS A 224 26.28 -3.84 45.63
CA LYS A 224 24.97 -3.98 45.00
C LYS A 224 24.75 -2.74 44.13
N ASN A 225 25.35 -2.68 42.96
CA ASN A 225 24.90 -1.74 41.94
C ASN A 225 23.54 -2.25 41.47
N PRO A 226 22.47 -1.42 41.54
CA PRO A 226 21.24 -1.77 40.87
C PRO A 226 21.58 -1.99 39.40
N GLN A 227 21.06 -3.07 38.81
CA GLN A 227 21.07 -3.27 37.37
C GLN A 227 20.46 -2.02 36.73
N ILE A 228 21.29 -1.06 36.34
CA ILE A 228 20.91 -0.02 35.41
C ILE A 228 20.76 -0.77 34.09
N LYS A 229 19.54 -1.25 33.82
CA LYS A 229 19.10 -1.57 32.48
C LYS A 229 19.35 -0.31 31.66
N HIS A 230 20.49 -0.24 31.00
CA HIS A 230 20.67 0.67 29.89
C HIS A 230 19.74 0.17 28.78
N GLU A 231 18.46 0.50 28.86
CA GLU A 231 17.61 0.60 27.68
C GLU A 231 18.23 1.70 26.82
N ARG A 232 19.23 1.31 26.00
CA ARG A 232 19.64 2.12 24.87
C ARG A 232 18.38 2.34 24.06
N THR A 233 17.91 3.58 24.05
CA THR A 233 16.74 4.04 23.33
C THR A 233 16.84 3.51 21.91
N LYS A 234 16.03 2.49 21.61
CA LYS A 234 15.91 1.93 20.26
C LYS A 234 15.43 3.06 19.34
N ASN A 235 15.81 3.04 18.07
CA ASN A 235 15.28 4.00 17.11
C ASN A 235 13.74 3.96 17.19
N VAL A 236 13.15 5.06 17.64
CA VAL A 236 11.70 5.27 17.72
C VAL A 236 11.41 6.46 16.82
N ILE A 237 10.37 6.33 16.00
CA ILE A 237 9.76 7.46 15.30
C ILE A 237 8.44 7.71 16.01
N THR A 238 8.09 8.97 16.23
CA THR A 238 6.74 9.33 16.67
C THR A 238 5.93 9.67 15.45
N PHE A 239 4.81 8.99 15.27
CA PHE A 239 3.90 9.19 14.16
C PHE A 239 2.43 9.25 14.64
N ASN A 240 1.61 10.07 13.96
CA ASN A 240 0.17 10.16 14.15
C ASN A 240 -0.58 9.67 12.91
N ILE A 241 -1.66 8.89 13.10
CA ILE A 241 -2.48 8.28 12.05
C ILE A 241 -2.92 9.28 10.97
N GLU A 242 -3.15 10.54 11.36
CA GLU A 242 -3.56 11.64 10.47
C GLU A 242 -2.48 12.02 9.44
N GLU A 243 -1.22 11.70 9.72
CA GLU A 243 -0.08 11.95 8.83
C GLU A 243 0.00 10.89 7.71
N ILE A 244 -0.77 9.79 7.76
CA ILE A 244 -0.84 8.82 6.66
C ILE A 244 -1.56 9.43 5.46
N PRO A 245 -0.90 9.51 4.29
CA PRO A 245 -1.55 9.99 3.08
C PRO A 245 -2.74 9.12 2.68
N ARG A 246 -3.89 9.75 2.46
CA ARG A 246 -5.12 9.08 2.02
C ARG A 246 -5.21 9.01 0.50
N MET A 247 -5.62 7.88 -0.02
CA MET A 247 -5.96 7.70 -1.44
C MET A 247 -7.47 7.81 -1.60
N MET A 248 -7.93 8.41 -2.70
CA MET A 248 -9.34 8.39 -3.08
C MET A 248 -9.65 7.10 -3.80
N GLU A 249 -10.74 6.45 -3.41
CA GLU A 249 -11.23 5.30 -4.15
C GLU A 249 -11.75 5.73 -5.53
N ILE A 250 -11.33 5.00 -6.55
CA ILE A 250 -11.78 5.18 -7.92
C ILE A 250 -12.40 3.84 -8.33
N PRO A 251 -13.71 3.78 -8.61
CA PRO A 251 -14.44 2.50 -8.68
C PRO A 251 -14.26 1.74 -9.99
N PHE A 252 -13.55 2.31 -10.97
CA PHE A 252 -13.38 1.73 -12.31
C PHE A 252 -11.91 1.66 -12.70
N ASP A 253 -11.58 0.66 -13.52
CA ASP A 253 -10.34 0.64 -14.28
C ASP A 253 -10.59 1.21 -15.68
N PHE A 254 -9.76 2.16 -16.11
CA PHE A 254 -9.94 2.87 -17.37
C PHE A 254 -8.98 2.42 -18.45
N TYR A 255 -9.48 2.20 -19.66
CA TYR A 255 -8.69 1.72 -20.79
C TYR A 255 -9.07 2.39 -22.11
N ASP A 256 -8.13 2.36 -23.06
CA ASP A 256 -8.39 2.74 -24.44
C ASP A 256 -9.06 1.55 -25.14
N ARG A 257 -10.33 1.70 -25.56
CA ARG A 257 -11.09 0.64 -26.24
C ARG A 257 -10.37 0.07 -27.47
N ASN A 258 -9.66 0.93 -28.21
CA ASN A 258 -8.98 0.53 -29.45
C ASN A 258 -7.68 -0.26 -29.19
N LYS A 259 -7.19 -0.24 -27.96
CA LYS A 259 -5.93 -0.90 -27.56
C LYS A 259 -6.12 -1.90 -26.43
N TRP A 260 -7.34 -2.02 -25.91
CA TRP A 260 -7.73 -2.97 -24.88
C TRP A 260 -7.23 -4.37 -25.21
N ASN A 261 -7.49 -4.87 -26.42
CA ASN A 261 -7.05 -6.20 -26.84
C ASN A 261 -5.52 -6.37 -26.94
N LYS A 262 -4.74 -5.29 -27.08
CA LYS A 262 -3.27 -5.32 -27.10
C LYS A 262 -2.65 -5.27 -25.70
N TYR A 263 -3.30 -4.57 -24.77
CA TYR A 263 -2.83 -4.41 -23.39
C TYR A 263 -3.49 -5.39 -22.41
N SER A 264 -4.55 -6.07 -22.83
CA SER A 264 -5.48 -6.75 -21.93
C SER A 264 -6.18 -7.87 -22.69
N HIS A 265 -5.62 -9.08 -22.62
CA HIS A 265 -6.35 -10.35 -22.45
C HIS A 265 -5.42 -11.56 -22.68
N SER A 266 -5.32 -12.39 -21.65
CA SER A 266 -5.53 -13.85 -21.68
C SER A 266 -5.44 -14.34 -20.23
N MET A 267 -6.44 -14.00 -19.40
CA MET A 267 -6.69 -14.69 -18.12
C MET A 267 -8.04 -15.42 -18.12
N ASN A 268 -8.73 -15.44 -19.25
CA ASN A 268 -10.03 -16.13 -19.40
C ASN A 268 -9.90 -17.59 -19.91
N ASP A 269 -8.70 -18.15 -19.98
CA ASP A 269 -8.51 -19.54 -20.41
C ASP A 269 -8.30 -20.53 -19.24
N GLU A 270 -8.14 -20.06 -17.99
CA GLU A 270 -7.95 -20.98 -16.84
C GLU A 270 -9.24 -21.29 -16.04
N GLU A 271 -10.32 -20.49 -16.15
CA GLU A 271 -11.59 -20.80 -15.45
C GLU A 271 -12.57 -21.65 -16.28
N LYS A 272 -12.23 -21.99 -17.54
CA LYS A 272 -13.09 -22.82 -18.40
C LYS A 272 -12.69 -24.31 -18.48
N HIS A 273 -11.62 -24.73 -17.80
CA HIS A 273 -11.17 -26.13 -17.84
C HIS A 273 -11.39 -26.96 -16.58
N GLU A 274 -12.11 -26.46 -15.56
CA GLU A 274 -12.55 -27.27 -14.41
C GLU A 274 -14.02 -27.71 -14.46
N ARG A 275 -14.65 -27.71 -15.64
CA ARG A 275 -15.90 -28.45 -15.86
C ARG A 275 -15.85 -29.26 -17.13
N VAL A 276 -15.19 -30.42 -17.04
CA VAL A 276 -15.58 -31.65 -17.73
C VAL A 276 -15.48 -32.79 -16.74
#